data_AF-A0A961ML71-F1
#
_entry.id   AF-A0A961ML71-F1
#
_cell.length_a   1.000
_cell.length_b   1.000
_cell.length_c   1.000
_cell.angle_alpha   90.00
_cell.angle_beta   90.00
_cell.angle_gamma   90.00
#
_symmetry.space_group_name_H-M   'P 1'
#
loop_
_entity.id
_entity.type
_entity.pdbx_description
1 polymer ?
#
loop_
_entity_poly.entity_id
_entity_poly.type
_entity_poly.pdbx_seq_one_letter_code
_entity_poly.pdbx_strand_id
1 'polypeptide(L)'
;PIYAGNAIQTVQSRDATKIVTVRGASFEAAGSQAPCPVESGAAAADPGISAWVEDRVQESDRPELTSARIVVSGGRGVGSEENFAIIEKLADKLGAAVGASRAAVDSGFAPNDWQVG
;
A
#
# COMPACT_ATOMS: atom_id res chain seq x y z
N PRO A 1 -8.04 -9.51 -10.09
CA PRO A 1 -7.96 -8.85 -11.43
C PRO A 1 -6.75 -9.36 -12.19
N ILE A 2 -6.85 -9.45 -13.51
CA ILE A 2 -5.75 -9.87 -14.39
C ILE A 2 -5.50 -8.78 -15.44
N TYR A 3 -4.37 -8.86 -16.16
CA TYR A 3 -3.97 -7.87 -17.16
C TYR A 3 -3.95 -6.43 -16.62
N ALA A 4 -3.23 -6.19 -15.51
CA ALA A 4 -3.16 -4.87 -14.86
C ALA A 4 -4.53 -4.25 -14.52
N GLY A 5 -5.52 -5.10 -14.20
CA GLY A 5 -6.87 -4.65 -13.85
C GLY A 5 -7.85 -4.55 -15.03
N ASN A 6 -7.39 -4.74 -16.27
CA ASN A 6 -8.25 -4.61 -17.46
C ASN A 6 -9.28 -5.74 -17.62
N ALA A 7 -9.11 -6.86 -16.92
CA ALA A 7 -10.08 -7.93 -16.91
C ALA A 7 -10.24 -8.55 -15.51
N ILE A 8 -11.46 -9.07 -15.26
CA ILE A 8 -11.80 -9.78 -14.04
C ILE A 8 -11.88 -11.28 -14.36
N GLN A 9 -11.07 -12.07 -13.66
CA GLN A 9 -11.11 -13.52 -13.72
C GLN A 9 -11.70 -14.06 -12.43
N THR A 10 -12.75 -14.85 -12.57
CA THR A 10 -13.31 -15.65 -11.48
C THR A 10 -12.68 -17.04 -11.52
N VAL A 11 -12.13 -17.50 -10.40
CA VAL A 11 -11.49 -18.81 -10.27
C VAL A 11 -12.21 -19.64 -9.23
N GLN A 12 -12.19 -20.97 -9.41
CA GLN A 12 -12.70 -21.93 -8.43
C GLN A 12 -11.58 -22.93 -8.10
N SER A 13 -11.00 -22.81 -6.92
CA SER A 13 -10.05 -23.81 -6.42
C SER A 13 -10.81 -25.08 -6.02
N ARG A 14 -10.27 -26.23 -6.42
CA ARG A 14 -10.76 -27.57 -6.05
C ARG A 14 -10.06 -28.13 -4.81
N ASP A 15 -9.07 -27.42 -4.29
CA ASP A 15 -8.27 -27.86 -3.14
C ASP A 15 -9.14 -27.91 -1.88
N ALA A 16 -8.78 -28.73 -0.90
CA ALA A 16 -9.49 -28.77 0.38
C ALA A 16 -9.30 -27.45 1.16
N THR A 17 -8.04 -27.01 1.29
CA THR A 17 -7.63 -25.78 1.98
C THR A 17 -7.27 -24.69 0.96
N LYS A 18 -7.72 -23.46 1.20
CA LYS A 18 -7.49 -22.33 0.30
C LYS A 18 -6.59 -21.32 0.99
N ILE A 19 -5.40 -21.13 0.44
CA ILE A 19 -4.49 -20.07 0.85
C ILE A 19 -4.72 -18.91 -0.12
N VAL A 20 -5.13 -17.77 0.41
CA VAL A 20 -5.46 -16.59 -0.38
C VAL A 20 -4.81 -15.35 0.21
N THR A 21 -4.34 -14.45 -0.64
CA THR A 21 -4.00 -13.08 -0.26
C THR A 21 -5.15 -12.18 -0.70
N VAL A 22 -5.49 -11.20 0.14
CA VAL A 22 -6.62 -10.30 -0.09
C VAL A 22 -6.09 -8.90 -0.37
N ARG A 23 -6.61 -8.27 -1.42
CA ARG A 23 -6.32 -6.86 -1.70
C ARG A 23 -7.10 -5.98 -0.71
N GLY A 24 -6.43 -5.47 0.32
CA GLY A 24 -7.06 -4.70 1.40
C GLY A 24 -7.95 -3.56 0.91
N ALA A 25 -7.48 -2.79 -0.09
CA ALA A 25 -8.23 -1.67 -0.67
C ALA A 25 -9.54 -2.04 -1.40
N SER A 26 -9.84 -3.34 -1.59
CA SER A 26 -11.09 -3.79 -2.22
C SER A 26 -12.20 -4.09 -1.21
N PHE A 27 -11.94 -3.92 0.09
CA PHE A 27 -12.87 -4.19 1.16
C PHE A 27 -12.91 -3.04 2.15
N GLU A 28 -14.07 -2.80 2.74
CA GLU A 28 -14.16 -1.90 3.89
C GLU A 28 -13.55 -2.57 5.13
N ALA A 29 -12.87 -1.78 5.96
CA ALA A 29 -12.38 -2.25 7.23
C ALA A 29 -13.57 -2.68 8.11
N ALA A 30 -13.47 -3.87 8.70
CA ALA A 30 -14.47 -4.33 9.65
C ALA A 30 -14.49 -3.40 10.88
N GLY A 31 -15.69 -3.09 11.37
CA GLY A 31 -15.85 -2.32 12.59
C GLY A 31 -15.43 -3.08 13.86
N SER A 32 -15.59 -2.42 15.00
CA SER A 32 -15.34 -3.02 16.30
C SER A 32 -16.26 -4.22 16.54
N GLN A 33 -15.70 -5.27 17.14
CA GLN A 33 -16.39 -6.52 17.46
C GLN A 33 -16.17 -6.89 18.94
N ALA A 34 -17.01 -7.79 19.46
CA ALA A 34 -16.88 -8.27 20.84
C ALA A 34 -15.53 -9.00 21.05
N PRO A 35 -14.97 -8.98 22.27
CA PRO A 35 -13.71 -9.68 22.56
C PRO A 35 -13.80 -11.18 22.23
N CYS A 36 -12.75 -11.72 21.61
CA CYS A 36 -12.61 -13.15 21.28
C CYS A 36 -11.57 -13.79 22.22
N PRO A 37 -11.73 -15.07 22.62
CA PRO A 37 -10.69 -15.79 23.35
C PRO A 37 -9.36 -15.80 22.59
N VAL A 38 -8.26 -15.60 23.32
CA VAL A 38 -6.90 -15.70 22.76
C VAL A 38 -6.35 -17.08 23.10
N GLU A 39 -5.94 -17.81 22.06
CA GLU A 39 -5.27 -19.10 22.20
C GLU A 39 -3.80 -18.97 21.79
N SER A 40 -2.91 -19.55 22.59
CA SER A 40 -1.48 -19.59 22.26
C SER A 40 -1.22 -20.66 21.20
N GLY A 41 -0.82 -20.24 20.00
CA GLY A 41 -0.34 -21.13 18.94
C GLY A 41 1.16 -21.43 19.08
N ALA A 42 1.58 -22.64 18.68
CA ALA A 42 2.99 -22.96 18.53
C ALA A 42 3.56 -22.30 17.27
N ALA A 43 4.75 -21.71 17.37
CA ALA A 43 5.48 -21.20 16.22
C ALA A 43 6.01 -22.36 15.36
N ALA A 44 6.09 -22.13 14.05
CA ALA A 44 6.80 -23.04 13.15
C ALA A 44 8.31 -23.04 13.46
N ALA A 45 9.00 -24.13 13.11
CA ALA A 45 10.45 -24.18 13.23
C ALA A 45 11.11 -23.14 12.32
N ASP A 46 12.10 -22.41 12.84
CA ASP A 46 12.85 -21.42 12.08
C ASP A 46 13.92 -22.10 11.21
N PRO A 47 13.86 -21.97 9.87
CA PRO A 47 14.88 -22.50 8.97
C PRO A 47 16.21 -21.73 9.02
N GLY A 48 16.29 -20.55 9.66
CA GLY A 48 17.53 -19.79 9.86
C GLY A 48 18.13 -19.17 8.59
N ILE A 49 17.32 -18.99 7.54
CA ILE A 49 17.77 -18.52 6.21
C ILE A 49 17.73 -17.00 6.03
N SER A 50 17.14 -16.27 6.97
CA SER A 50 17.04 -14.80 6.94
C SER A 50 17.01 -14.25 8.35
N ALA A 51 17.61 -13.08 8.56
CA ALA A 51 17.56 -12.35 9.82
C ALA A 51 17.08 -10.91 9.57
N TRP A 52 16.27 -10.39 10.48
CA TRP A 52 15.96 -8.97 10.54
C TRP A 52 17.22 -8.20 10.97
N VAL A 53 17.52 -7.09 10.29
CA VAL A 53 18.70 -6.26 10.57
C VAL A 53 18.28 -4.89 11.09
N GLU A 54 17.47 -4.17 10.33
CA GLU A 54 16.94 -2.86 10.71
C GLU A 54 15.69 -2.52 9.89
N ASP A 55 14.85 -1.64 10.43
CA ASP A 55 13.76 -0.98 9.70
C ASP A 55 14.14 0.49 9.46
N ARG A 56 14.15 0.90 8.19
CA ARG A 56 14.27 2.32 7.81
C ARG A 56 12.89 2.85 7.47
N VAL A 57 12.09 3.08 8.50
CA VAL A 57 10.73 3.62 8.34
C VAL A 57 10.83 5.10 7.98
N GLN A 58 10.23 5.48 6.85
CA GLN A 58 10.08 6.89 6.50
C GLN A 58 8.94 7.47 7.35
N GLU A 59 9.29 8.30 8.34
CA GLU A 59 8.28 9.02 9.11
C GLU A 59 7.57 10.04 8.20
N SER A 60 6.24 9.99 8.20
CA SER A 60 5.39 10.95 7.50
C SER A 60 4.30 11.45 8.42
N ASP A 61 4.14 12.76 8.49
CA ASP A 61 3.01 13.41 9.18
C ASP A 61 1.69 13.26 8.38
N ARG A 62 1.75 12.69 7.17
CA ARG A 62 0.62 12.55 6.26
C ARG A 62 -0.05 11.18 6.43
N PRO A 63 -1.35 11.07 6.12
CA PRO A 63 -2.02 9.78 6.08
C PRO A 63 -1.24 8.78 5.22
N GLU A 64 -1.16 7.54 5.68
CA GLU A 64 -0.48 6.47 4.95
C GLU A 64 -1.27 6.15 3.66
N LEU A 65 -0.54 5.89 2.56
CA LEU A 65 -1.11 5.87 1.21
C LEU A 65 -2.17 4.77 1.00
N THR A 66 -2.02 3.61 1.64
CA THR A 66 -2.98 2.50 1.52
C THR A 66 -4.26 2.69 2.34
N SER A 67 -4.22 3.56 3.35
CA SER A 67 -5.35 3.83 4.27
C SER A 67 -5.99 5.20 4.07
N ALA A 68 -5.37 6.09 3.28
CA ALA A 68 -5.86 7.43 3.06
C ALA A 68 -7.19 7.47 2.29
N ARG A 69 -8.12 8.30 2.77
CA ARG A 69 -9.41 8.54 2.11
C ARG A 69 -9.28 9.35 0.82
N ILE A 70 -8.33 10.28 0.79
CA ILE A 70 -8.06 11.15 -0.34
C ILE A 70 -6.58 10.98 -0.67
N VAL A 71 -6.27 10.81 -1.96
CA VAL A 71 -4.91 10.72 -2.47
C VAL A 71 -4.73 11.76 -3.57
N VAL A 72 -3.70 12.60 -3.45
CA VAL A 72 -3.29 13.53 -4.51
C VAL A 72 -2.03 12.95 -5.15
N SER A 73 -2.14 12.52 -6.40
CA SER A 73 -1.04 11.84 -7.10
C SER A 73 -0.37 12.72 -8.16
N GLY A 74 0.96 12.76 -8.12
CA GLY A 74 1.79 13.41 -9.14
C GLY A 74 2.31 12.43 -10.20
N GLY A 75 2.40 12.89 -11.44
CA GLY A 75 2.93 12.11 -12.56
C GLY A 75 4.13 12.76 -13.23
N ARG A 76 4.67 12.14 -14.29
CA ARG A 76 5.75 12.72 -15.11
C ARG A 76 5.46 14.14 -15.60
N GLY A 77 4.19 14.48 -15.80
CA GLY A 77 3.77 15.82 -16.25
C GLY A 77 4.06 16.95 -15.25
N VAL A 78 4.40 16.64 -14.00
CA VAL A 78 4.86 17.62 -13.00
C VAL A 78 6.23 18.22 -13.38
N GLY A 79 7.04 17.47 -14.13
CA GLY A 79 8.24 17.96 -14.80
C GLY A 79 9.51 18.04 -13.94
N SER A 80 9.40 18.21 -12.63
CA SER A 80 10.55 18.18 -11.70
C SER A 80 10.13 17.86 -10.26
N GLU A 81 11.12 17.59 -9.40
CA GLU A 81 10.93 17.42 -7.95
C GLU A 81 10.42 18.72 -7.30
N GLU A 82 10.93 19.89 -7.71
CA GLU A 82 10.51 21.17 -7.14
C GLU A 82 9.04 21.48 -7.42
N ASN A 83 8.56 21.13 -8.61
CA ASN A 83 7.15 21.29 -8.97
C ASN A 83 6.24 20.29 -8.23
N PHE A 84 6.80 19.19 -7.72
CA PHE A 84 6.07 18.20 -6.91
C PHE A 84 5.57 18.81 -5.58
N ALA A 85 6.21 19.88 -5.10
CA ALA A 85 5.74 20.63 -3.95
C ALA A 85 4.30 21.17 -4.10
N ILE A 86 3.80 21.38 -5.33
CA ILE A 86 2.40 21.79 -5.56
C ILE A 86 1.43 20.63 -5.24
N ILE A 87 1.83 19.38 -5.57
CA ILE A 87 1.06 18.16 -5.25
C ILE A 87 0.97 18.00 -3.74
N GLU A 88 2.10 18.14 -3.05
CA GLU A 88 2.17 18.07 -1.60
C GLU A 88 1.30 19.14 -0.91
N LYS A 89 1.41 20.41 -1.34
CA LYS A 89 0.59 21.50 -0.78
C LYS A 89 -0.90 21.26 -0.93
N LEU A 90 -1.32 20.68 -2.05
CA LEU A 90 -2.72 20.32 -2.26
C LEU A 90 -3.12 19.15 -1.34
N ALA A 91 -2.25 18.15 -1.19
CA ALA A 91 -2.49 17.03 -0.30
C ALA A 91 -2.65 17.50 1.15
N ASP A 92 -1.75 18.35 1.63
CA ASP A 92 -1.79 18.94 2.97
C ASP A 92 -3.08 19.73 3.19
N LYS A 93 -3.51 20.50 2.19
CA LYS A 93 -4.76 21.28 2.28
C LYS A 93 -6.01 20.41 2.39
N LEU A 94 -5.96 19.22 1.81
CA LEU A 94 -7.06 18.24 1.80
C LEU A 94 -6.97 17.21 2.93
N GLY A 95 -5.89 17.19 3.71
CA GLY A 95 -5.60 16.10 4.64
C GLY A 95 -5.47 14.75 3.93
N ALA A 96 -4.84 14.76 2.76
CA ALA A 96 -4.72 13.63 1.85
C ALA A 96 -3.31 13.01 1.90
N ALA A 97 -3.19 11.76 1.46
CA ALA A 97 -1.88 11.17 1.16
C ALA A 97 -1.35 11.66 -0.18
N VAL A 98 -0.04 11.56 -0.36
CA VAL A 98 0.66 11.87 -1.61
C VAL A 98 0.97 10.58 -2.33
N GLY A 99 0.61 10.51 -3.62
CA GLY A 99 0.94 9.40 -4.51
C GLY A 99 1.82 9.84 -5.68
N ALA A 100 2.46 8.89 -6.33
CA ALA A 100 3.33 9.11 -7.48
C ALA A 100 3.13 8.03 -8.55
N SER A 101 3.14 8.41 -9.82
CA SER A 101 3.24 7.43 -10.91
C SER A 101 4.66 6.82 -10.95
N ARG A 102 4.79 5.60 -11.48
CA ARG A 102 6.10 4.99 -11.76
C ARG A 102 7.07 5.94 -12.49
N ALA A 103 6.58 6.66 -13.50
CA ALA A 103 7.42 7.58 -14.27
C ALA A 103 7.94 8.78 -13.45
N ALA A 104 7.22 9.21 -12.42
CA ALA A 104 7.67 10.26 -11.51
C ALA A 104 8.75 9.74 -10.55
N VAL A 105 8.57 8.52 -10.03
CA VAL A 105 9.55 7.83 -9.19
C VAL A 105 10.83 7.52 -9.95
N ASP A 106 10.72 6.93 -11.14
CA ASP A 106 11.86 6.59 -12.00
C ASP A 106 12.65 7.86 -12.43
N SER A 107 11.99 9.03 -12.46
CA SER A 107 12.62 10.33 -12.77
C SER A 107 13.17 11.06 -11.53
N GLY A 108 13.03 10.48 -10.34
CA GLY A 108 13.51 11.06 -9.08
C GLY A 108 12.63 12.18 -8.51
N PHE A 109 11.39 12.36 -8.98
CA PHE A 109 10.51 13.43 -8.49
C PHE A 109 9.83 13.11 -7.16
N ALA A 110 9.76 11.82 -6.81
CA ALA A 110 9.11 11.30 -5.61
C ALA A 110 9.73 9.95 -5.19
N PRO A 111 9.69 9.58 -3.90
CA PRO A 111 10.19 8.30 -3.42
C PRO A 111 9.34 7.12 -3.93
N ASN A 112 9.94 5.92 -3.93
CA ASN A 112 9.27 4.69 -4.40
C ASN A 112 8.06 4.30 -3.53
N ASP A 113 8.09 4.63 -2.25
CA ASP A 113 7.00 4.35 -1.31
C ASP A 113 5.69 5.07 -1.67
N TRP A 114 5.78 6.16 -2.45
CA TRP A 114 4.61 6.89 -2.93
C TRP A 114 4.05 6.29 -4.22
N GLN A 115 4.68 5.28 -4.81
CA GLN A 115 4.28 4.75 -6.10
C GLN A 115 2.89 4.09 -6.05
N VAL A 116 1.98 4.55 -6.90
CA VAL A 116 0.64 3.96 -7.09
C VAL A 116 0.61 3.19 -8.42
N GLY A 117 0.21 1.91 -8.38
CA GLY A 117 0.10 1.02 -9.54
C GLY A 117 -0.48 -0.34 -9.21
#